data_AF-A0A7K8ZBW8-F1
#
_entry.id   AF-A0A7K8ZBW8-F1
#
_cell.length_a   1.000
_cell.length_b   1.000
_cell.length_c   1.000
_cell.angle_alpha   90.00
_cell.angle_beta   90.00
_cell.angle_gamma   90.00
#
_symmetry.space_group_name_H-M   'P 1'
#
loop_
_entity.id
_entity.type
_entity.pdbx_description
1 polymer ?
#
loop_
_entity_poly.entity_id
_entity_poly.type
_entity_poly.pdbx_seq_one_letter_code
_entity_poly.pdbx_strand_id
1 'polypeptide(L)'
;KLLMQTCFNSAELLDDQLLLLLESLQRKIVAQQLKLVRTHSTLGFFKGELLSFPGQEEQSLTMALVGLSGVKLQEDGSAVPMEQPFEAVAALYVALHVLSLLS
;
A
#
# COMPACT_ATOMS: atom_id res chain seq x y z
N LYS A 1 0.23 2.95 -17.12
CA LYS A 1 1.30 1.94 -17.37
C LYS A 1 2.66 2.61 -17.56
N LEU A 2 2.87 3.43 -18.60
CA LEU A 2 4.17 4.06 -18.87
C LEU A 2 4.73 4.90 -17.70
N LEU A 3 3.93 5.81 -17.12
CA LEU A 3 4.36 6.68 -16.01
C LEU A 3 4.82 5.90 -14.77
N MET A 4 4.08 4.86 -14.38
CA MET A 4 4.48 3.98 -13.27
C MET A 4 5.75 3.18 -13.60
N GLN A 5 5.91 2.72 -14.83
CA GLN A 5 7.10 1.97 -15.25
C GLN A 5 8.36 2.85 -15.27
N THR A 6 8.23 4.13 -15.62
CA THR A 6 9.34 5.10 -15.53
C THR A 6 9.63 5.56 -14.12
N CYS A 7 8.64 5.63 -13.22
CA CYS A 7 8.83 6.10 -11.85
C CYS A 7 9.20 4.98 -10.85
N PHE A 8 8.82 3.73 -11.12
CA PHE A 8 8.95 2.59 -10.18
C PHE A 8 9.70 1.41 -10.76
N ASN A 9 10.84 1.66 -11.42
CA ASN A 9 11.78 0.61 -11.82
C ASN A 9 12.50 -0.04 -10.62
N SER A 10 11.80 -0.19 -9.49
CA SER A 10 12.23 -0.90 -8.30
C SER A 10 11.96 -2.38 -8.52
N ALA A 11 13.03 -3.19 -8.58
CA ALA A 11 12.96 -4.65 -8.61
C ALA A 11 12.12 -5.27 -7.46
N GLU A 12 11.75 -4.44 -6.47
CA GLU A 12 11.03 -4.80 -5.24
C GLU A 12 9.48 -4.76 -5.36
N LEU A 13 8.90 -4.08 -6.36
CA LEU A 13 7.45 -4.10 -6.56
C LEU A 13 7.07 -5.11 -7.64
N LEU A 14 6.20 -6.06 -7.29
CA LEU A 14 5.69 -7.05 -8.22
C LEU A 14 4.75 -6.40 -9.26
N ASP A 15 4.68 -6.97 -10.47
CA ASP A 15 3.75 -6.52 -11.53
C ASP A 15 2.29 -6.43 -11.03
N ASP A 16 1.91 -7.37 -10.16
CA ASP A 16 0.60 -7.39 -9.51
C ASP A 16 0.37 -6.19 -8.57
N GLN A 17 1.40 -5.73 -7.85
CA GLN A 17 1.30 -4.52 -7.02
C GLN A 17 1.13 -3.26 -7.86
N LEU A 18 1.77 -3.17 -9.03
CA LEU A 18 1.61 -2.03 -9.93
C LEU A 18 0.18 -1.94 -10.48
N LEU A 19 -0.46 -3.07 -10.79
CA LEU A 19 -1.86 -3.10 -11.20
C LEU A 19 -2.79 -2.62 -10.09
N LEU A 20 -2.58 -3.10 -8.86
CA LEU A 20 -3.37 -2.65 -7.71
C LEU A 20 -3.17 -1.16 -7.42
N LEU A 21 -1.96 -0.62 -7.57
CA LEU A 21 -1.71 0.82 -7.44
C LEU A 21 -2.46 1.66 -8.49
N LEU A 22 -2.63 1.14 -9.72
CA LEU A 22 -3.42 1.83 -10.75
C LEU A 22 -4.90 1.85 -10.36
N GLU A 23 -5.42 0.74 -9.84
CA GLU A 23 -6.79 0.67 -9.37
C GLU A 23 -7.02 1.57 -8.16
N SER A 24 -6.08 1.62 -7.20
CA SER A 24 -6.11 2.57 -6.08
C SER A 24 -6.22 4.02 -6.53
N LEU A 25 -5.49 4.39 -7.59
CA LEU A 25 -5.51 5.73 -8.16
C LEU A 25 -6.88 6.03 -8.77
N GLN A 26 -7.43 5.11 -9.55
CA GLN A 26 -8.76 5.25 -10.15
C GLN A 26 -9.87 5.39 -9.09
N ARG A 27 -9.77 4.61 -8.00
CA ARG A 27 -10.69 4.64 -6.86
C ARG A 27 -10.45 5.79 -5.89
N LYS A 28 -9.40 6.61 -6.10
CA LYS A 28 -9.03 7.78 -5.28
C LYS A 28 -8.75 7.45 -3.81
N ILE A 29 -8.14 6.29 -3.55
CA ILE A 29 -7.81 5.82 -2.18
C ILE A 29 -6.32 5.91 -1.83
N VAL A 30 -5.48 6.38 -2.75
CA VAL A 30 -4.01 6.47 -2.59
C VAL A 30 -3.61 7.24 -1.32
N ALA A 31 -4.28 8.36 -1.03
CA ALA A 31 -3.98 9.15 0.17
C ALA A 31 -4.25 8.39 1.48
N GLN A 32 -5.31 7.57 1.53
CA GLN A 32 -5.62 6.74 2.69
C GLN A 32 -4.63 5.59 2.84
N GLN A 33 -4.26 4.95 1.73
CA GLN A 33 -3.23 3.91 1.72
C GLN A 33 -1.88 4.44 2.17
N LEU A 34 -1.48 5.63 1.70
CA LEU A 34 -0.24 6.28 2.12
C LEU A 34 -0.24 6.54 3.63
N LYS A 35 -1.36 7.03 4.17
CA LYS A 35 -1.51 7.27 5.60
C LYS A 35 -1.30 5.97 6.40
N LEU A 36 -1.96 4.90 5.94
CA LEU A 36 -1.87 3.56 6.51
C LEU A 36 -0.44 3.01 6.49
N VAL A 37 0.26 3.08 5.37
CA VAL A 37 1.65 2.59 5.28
C VAL A 37 2.61 3.46 6.11
N ARG A 38 2.35 4.78 6.20
CA ARG A 38 3.16 5.69 7.02
C ARG A 38 3.02 5.39 8.51
N THR A 39 1.81 5.15 9.00
CA THR A 39 1.59 4.84 10.43
C THR A 39 2.33 3.56 10.84
N HIS A 40 2.39 2.56 9.97
CA HIS A 40 3.21 1.36 10.17
C HIS A 40 4.70 1.64 10.31
N SER A 41 5.28 2.44 9.41
CA SER A 41 6.71 2.77 9.43
C SER A 41 7.15 3.49 10.72
N THR A 42 6.24 4.24 11.35
CA THR A 42 6.52 5.04 12.54
C THR A 42 6.16 4.37 13.86
N LEU A 43 5.17 3.46 13.87
CA LEU A 43 4.59 2.91 15.11
C LEU A 43 4.73 1.39 15.24
N GLY A 44 5.21 0.68 14.22
CA GLY A 44 5.35 -0.78 14.24
C GLY A 44 4.01 -1.54 14.32
N PHE A 45 2.87 -0.83 14.29
CA PHE A 45 1.54 -1.38 14.32
C PHE A 45 0.62 -0.55 13.44
N PHE A 46 -0.18 -1.22 12.63
CA PHE A 46 -1.41 -0.64 12.11
C PHE A 46 -2.41 -0.72 13.27
N LYS A 47 -2.91 0.42 13.74
CA LYS A 47 -4.00 0.42 14.71
C LYS A 47 -4.99 1.48 14.27
N GLY A 48 -6.10 1.02 13.69
CA GLY A 48 -7.29 1.85 13.47
C GLY A 48 -7.47 2.52 12.11
N GLU A 49 -6.66 2.23 11.09
CA GLU A 49 -6.82 2.91 9.77
C GLU A 49 -7.54 2.07 8.70
N LEU A 50 -7.67 0.75 8.89
CA LEU A 50 -8.38 -0.11 7.94
C LEU A 50 -9.89 0.20 7.88
N LEU A 51 -10.47 0.69 8.97
CA LEU A 51 -11.86 1.13 9.06
C LEU A 51 -12.11 2.52 8.45
N SER A 52 -11.06 3.21 8.01
CA SER A 52 -11.21 4.52 7.37
C SER A 52 -11.57 4.42 5.89
N PHE A 53 -11.43 3.25 5.26
CA PHE A 53 -11.76 3.07 3.86
C PHE A 53 -13.28 3.16 3.62
N PRO A 54 -13.71 3.75 2.50
CA PRO A 54 -15.12 4.02 2.24
C PRO A 54 -15.94 2.74 1.94
N GLY A 55 -15.29 1.63 1.59
CA GLY A 55 -15.95 0.38 1.25
C GLY A 55 -15.05 -0.86 1.41
N GLN A 56 -15.69 -2.03 1.37
CA GLN A 56 -15.03 -3.33 1.52
C GLN A 56 -14.08 -3.63 0.36
N GLU A 57 -14.38 -3.14 -0.85
CA GLU A 57 -13.50 -3.32 -2.01
C GLU A 57 -12.19 -2.55 -1.84
N GLU A 58 -12.27 -1.28 -1.45
CA GLU A 58 -11.09 -0.42 -1.19
C GLU A 58 -10.23 -0.98 -0.05
N GLN A 59 -10.89 -1.53 0.97
CA GLN A 59 -10.24 -2.22 2.07
C GLN A 59 -9.51 -3.48 1.58
N SER A 60 -10.18 -4.32 0.80
CA SER A 60 -9.63 -5.56 0.25
C SER A 60 -8.45 -5.30 -0.68
N LEU A 61 -8.56 -4.27 -1.53
CA LEU A 61 -7.50 -3.81 -2.41
C LEU A 61 -6.26 -3.36 -1.61
N THR A 62 -6.46 -2.60 -0.54
CA THR A 62 -5.38 -2.18 0.36
C THR A 62 -4.71 -3.37 1.05
N MET A 63 -5.50 -4.34 1.52
CA MET A 63 -4.98 -5.58 2.12
C MET A 63 -4.14 -6.39 1.13
N ALA A 64 -4.55 -6.47 -0.14
CA ALA A 64 -3.77 -7.12 -1.18
C ALA A 64 -2.43 -6.41 -1.44
N LEU A 65 -2.43 -5.07 -1.55
CA LEU A 65 -1.21 -4.26 -1.77
C LEU A 65 -0.16 -4.46 -0.67
N VAL A 66 -0.61 -4.36 0.58
CA VAL A 66 0.25 -4.50 1.76
C VAL A 66 0.66 -5.96 1.95
N GLY A 67 -0.23 -6.91 1.63
CA GLY A 67 0.04 -8.35 1.60
C GLY A 67 1.18 -8.73 0.67
N LEU A 68 1.17 -8.19 -0.55
CA LEU A 68 2.25 -8.38 -1.53
C LEU A 68 3.57 -7.72 -1.11
N SER A 69 3.55 -6.82 -0.12
CA SER A 69 4.75 -6.23 0.49
C SER A 69 5.28 -7.03 1.69
N GLY A 70 4.79 -8.25 1.91
CA GLY A 70 5.22 -9.09 3.03
C GLY A 70 4.58 -8.72 4.36
N VAL A 71 3.45 -8.02 4.37
CA VAL A 71 2.75 -7.62 5.60
C VAL A 71 1.31 -8.13 5.58
N LYS A 72 0.94 -8.94 6.57
CA LYS A 72 -0.44 -9.41 6.70
C LYS A 72 -1.26 -8.41 7.53
N LEU A 73 -2.17 -7.69 6.89
CA LEU A 73 -3.19 -6.90 7.58
C LEU A 73 -4.32 -7.82 8.07
N GLN A 74 -4.75 -7.64 9.31
CA GLN A 74 -5.90 -8.33 9.90
C GLN A 74 -7.14 -7.43 9.86
N GLU A 75 -8.32 -8.03 9.92
CA GLU A 75 -9.61 -7.31 9.86
C GLU A 75 -9.79 -6.32 11.02
N ASP A 76 -9.18 -6.59 12.18
CA ASP A 76 -9.15 -5.70 13.34
C ASP A 76 -8.22 -4.48 13.15
N GLY A 77 -7.57 -4.39 11.98
CA GLY A 77 -6.65 -3.34 11.62
C GLY A 77 -5.24 -3.53 12.16
N SER A 78 -4.94 -4.62 12.87
CA SER A 78 -3.57 -4.98 13.25
C SER A 78 -2.79 -5.52 12.05
N ALA A 79 -1.46 -5.60 12.17
CA ALA A 79 -0.67 -6.30 11.18
C ALA A 79 0.46 -7.11 11.77
N VAL A 80 0.79 -8.16 11.02
CA VAL A 80 1.86 -9.08 11.33
C VAL A 80 2.89 -8.99 10.19
N PRO A 81 4.14 -8.58 10.47
CA PRO A 81 5.20 -8.67 9.49
C PRO A 81 5.44 -10.14 9.13
N MET A 82 5.56 -10.44 7.84
CA MET A 82 6.02 -11.74 7.36
C MET A 82 7.55 -11.70 7.14
N GLU A 83 8.12 -12.53 6.27
CA GLU A 83 9.57 -12.57 6.02
C GLU A 83 10.03 -11.35 5.21
N GLN A 84 11.03 -10.62 5.73
CA GLN A 84 11.73 -9.49 5.09
C GLN A 84 10.86 -8.34 4.49
N PRO A 85 9.91 -7.75 5.23
CA PRO A 85 8.97 -6.77 4.66
C PRO A 85 9.52 -5.36 4.45
N PHE A 86 10.70 -5.03 5.00
CA PHE A 86 11.13 -3.63 5.10
C PHE A 86 11.34 -2.96 3.74
N GLU A 87 12.04 -3.64 2.82
CA GLU A 87 12.36 -3.10 1.50
C GLU A 87 11.11 -2.97 0.63
N ALA A 88 10.26 -4.00 0.60
CA ALA A 88 9.00 -3.98 -0.15
C ALA A 88 8.01 -2.94 0.39
N VAL A 89 7.89 -2.79 1.73
CA VAL A 89 7.05 -1.75 2.35
C VAL A 89 7.60 -0.35 2.09
N ALA A 90 8.92 -0.17 2.08
CA ALA A 90 9.54 1.10 1.72
C ALA A 90 9.29 1.46 0.25
N ALA A 91 9.40 0.48 -0.66
CA ALA A 91 9.07 0.66 -2.07
C ALA A 91 7.58 1.03 -2.25
N LEU A 92 6.67 0.34 -1.56
CA LEU A 92 5.24 0.66 -1.55
C LEU A 92 4.98 2.07 -1.01
N TYR A 93 5.64 2.47 0.08
CA TYR A 93 5.53 3.82 0.63
C TYR A 93 5.93 4.89 -0.38
N VAL A 94 7.10 4.74 -1.02
CA VAL A 94 7.57 5.67 -2.05
C VAL A 94 6.58 5.73 -3.21
N ALA A 95 6.02 4.58 -3.62
CA ALA A 95 5.04 4.53 -4.68
C ALA A 95 3.75 5.28 -4.37
N LEU A 96 3.17 5.01 -3.20
CA LEU A 96 1.99 5.73 -2.73
C LEU A 96 2.27 7.23 -2.55
N HIS A 97 3.47 7.60 -2.09
CA HIS A 97 3.85 9.00 -1.92
C HIS A 97 3.91 9.75 -3.25
N VAL A 98 4.63 9.21 -4.24
CA VAL A 98 4.69 9.79 -5.58
C VAL A 98 3.31 9.86 -6.21
N LEU A 99 2.50 8.80 -6.12
CA LEU A 99 1.15 8.79 -6.67
C LEU A 99 0.25 9.82 -5.98
N SER A 100 0.38 10.03 -4.66
CA SER A 100 -0.40 11.06 -3.94
C SER A 100 -0.07 12.49 -4.37
N LEU A 101 1.13 12.73 -4.90
CA LEU A 101 1.53 14.03 -5.44
C LEU A 101 0.99 14.26 -6.87
N LEU A 102 0.63 13.19 -7.56
CA LEU A 102 0.17 13.21 -8.95
C LEU A 102 -1.36 13.08 -9.10
N SER A 103 -2.08 12.79 -8.01
CA SER A 103 -3.54 12.60 -7.95
C SER A 103 -4.26 13.83 -7.42
#